data_AF-A0A6G1WVC0-F1
#
_entry.id   AF-A0A6G1WVC0-F1
#
_cell.length_a   1.000
_cell.length_b   1.000
_cell.length_c   1.000
_cell.angle_alpha   90.00
_cell.angle_beta   90.00
_cell.angle_gamma   90.00
#
_symmetry.space_group_name_H-M   'P 1'
#
loop_
_entity.id
_entity.type
_entity.pdbx_description
1 polymer ?
#
loop_
_entity_poly.entity_id
_entity_poly.type
_entity_poly.pdbx_seq_one_letter_code
_entity_poly.pdbx_strand_id
1 'polypeptide(L)'
;MNVSPDWGLEIVVNEVERSAWTENLRAPFEPFADLFYSQNGPIVIRSVEFVGLTTAEDVYFTGKDLLLRLNASMETIAGLQPAIIGAVVDFRGPHPKRTNIIEAKGIESKPFFGRATITQVDLQGRRIEAPASASPAQEQMQASLFDPAIGAAIKFLSGEPSWAEIYKAIEALDKTGLASSAISENKKSLMRRTANSEERHWKKDLGFTPMQLAEARVLMKRWLRMAVKELIKERSTSAQKPPHRPPVL
;
A
#
# COMPACT_ATOMS: atom_id res chain seq x y z
N MET A 1 7.67 17.04 -14.86
CA MET A 1 7.68 16.03 -15.94
C MET A 1 7.68 14.68 -15.26
N ASN A 2 6.62 13.88 -15.38
CA ASN A 2 6.65 12.49 -14.88
C ASN A 2 7.55 11.69 -15.83
N VAL A 3 8.76 11.37 -15.37
CA VAL A 3 9.66 10.46 -16.06
C VAL A 3 9.03 9.07 -15.92
N SER A 4 8.62 8.46 -17.03
CA SER A 4 8.22 7.05 -17.00
C SER A 4 9.48 6.25 -16.66
N PRO A 5 9.50 5.48 -15.55
CA PRO A 5 10.72 4.83 -15.09
C PRO A 5 11.26 3.87 -16.15
N ASP A 6 12.56 3.67 -16.30
CA ASP A 6 13.09 2.75 -17.32
C ASP A 6 12.77 1.27 -17.03
N TRP A 7 12.31 0.99 -15.82
CA TRP A 7 12.04 -0.35 -15.30
C TRP A 7 10.60 -0.50 -14.80
N GLY A 8 10.09 -1.73 -14.85
CA GLY A 8 8.80 -2.09 -14.29
C GLY A 8 8.83 -3.48 -13.65
N LEU A 9 7.84 -3.72 -12.78
CA LEU A 9 7.64 -5.00 -12.12
C LEU A 9 6.36 -5.64 -12.63
N GLU A 10 6.48 -6.71 -13.39
CA GLU A 10 5.32 -7.51 -13.78
C GLU A 10 4.77 -8.25 -12.58
N ILE A 11 3.45 -8.15 -12.38
CA ILE A 11 2.72 -8.87 -11.35
C ILE A 11 1.76 -9.87 -11.97
N VAL A 12 1.61 -11.01 -11.28
CA VAL A 12 0.62 -12.03 -11.58
C VAL A 12 -0.45 -11.96 -10.51
N VAL A 13 -1.69 -11.87 -10.95
CA VAL A 13 -2.89 -11.76 -10.10
C VAL A 13 -3.90 -12.80 -10.53
N ASN A 14 -4.87 -13.06 -9.67
CA ASN A 14 -6.03 -13.85 -10.05
C ASN A 14 -6.80 -13.14 -11.19
N GLU A 15 -7.15 -13.86 -12.26
CA GLU A 15 -7.79 -13.26 -13.44
C GLU A 15 -9.08 -12.51 -13.09
N VAL A 16 -9.84 -12.99 -12.10
CA VAL A 16 -11.08 -12.34 -11.64
C VAL A 16 -10.83 -10.99 -10.93
N GLU A 17 -9.62 -10.78 -10.42
CA GLU A 17 -9.21 -9.55 -9.72
C GLU A 17 -8.41 -8.60 -10.61
N ARG A 18 -8.13 -8.99 -11.86
CA ARG A 18 -7.28 -8.22 -12.77
C ARG A 18 -7.75 -6.79 -12.97
N SER A 19 -9.05 -6.62 -13.25
CA SER A 19 -9.65 -5.29 -13.42
C SER A 19 -9.56 -4.48 -12.13
N ALA A 20 -9.73 -5.11 -10.97
CA ALA A 20 -9.59 -4.44 -9.68
C ALA A 20 -8.17 -3.89 -9.48
N TRP A 21 -7.14 -4.64 -9.86
CA TRP A 21 -5.75 -4.19 -9.79
C TRP A 21 -5.46 -3.00 -10.71
N THR A 22 -5.89 -3.06 -11.97
CA THR A 22 -5.66 -1.97 -12.94
C THR A 22 -6.50 -0.72 -12.63
N GLU A 23 -7.72 -0.89 -12.12
CA GLU A 23 -8.58 0.23 -11.73
C GLU A 23 -8.08 0.97 -10.50
N ASN A 24 -7.41 0.29 -9.57
CA ASN A 24 -6.85 0.90 -8.37
C ASN A 24 -5.44 1.48 -8.58
N LEU A 25 -4.77 1.20 -9.70
CA LEU A 25 -3.41 1.67 -10.00
C LEU A 25 -3.39 2.45 -11.33
N ARG A 26 -4.12 3.55 -11.40
CA ARG A 26 -4.22 4.35 -12.62
C ARG A 26 -3.16 5.44 -12.67
N ALA A 27 -2.57 5.64 -13.86
CA ALA A 27 -1.80 6.84 -14.14
C ALA A 27 -2.68 8.10 -14.02
N PRO A 28 -2.13 9.27 -13.64
CA PRO A 28 -0.71 9.56 -13.40
C PRO A 28 -0.25 9.36 -11.94
N PHE A 29 -1.04 8.69 -11.10
CA PHE A 29 -0.73 8.53 -9.67
C PHE A 29 0.23 7.36 -9.42
N GLU A 30 1.10 7.51 -8.42
CA GLU A 30 2.14 6.54 -8.10
C GLU A 30 1.69 5.51 -7.05
N PRO A 31 2.07 4.22 -7.21
CA PRO A 31 2.49 3.58 -8.45
C PRO A 31 1.29 3.36 -9.39
N PHE A 32 1.56 3.10 -10.67
CA PHE A 32 0.53 2.80 -11.65
C PHE A 32 0.77 1.49 -12.40
N ALA A 33 -0.30 0.87 -12.85
CA ALA A 33 -0.31 -0.29 -13.73
C ALA A 33 -0.23 0.18 -15.19
N ASP A 34 0.74 -0.36 -15.92
CA ASP A 34 0.91 -0.21 -17.34
C ASP A 34 0.53 -1.53 -18.04
N LEU A 35 -0.34 -1.45 -19.03
CA LEU A 35 -0.86 -2.57 -19.81
C LEU A 35 -0.16 -2.67 -21.17
N PHE A 36 1.16 -2.47 -21.14
CA PHE A 36 2.05 -2.19 -22.27
C PHE A 36 1.82 -3.01 -23.55
N TYR A 37 1.46 -4.30 -23.43
CA TYR A 37 1.27 -5.17 -24.60
C TYR A 37 -0.16 -5.20 -25.14
N SER A 38 -1.16 -5.18 -24.25
CA SER A 38 -2.59 -5.13 -24.59
C SER A 38 -3.40 -4.98 -23.30
N GLN A 39 -4.69 -4.67 -23.43
CA GLN A 39 -5.64 -4.70 -22.30
C GLN A 39 -5.66 -6.05 -21.57
N ASN A 40 -5.33 -7.14 -22.29
CA ASN A 40 -5.22 -8.49 -21.75
C ASN A 40 -3.75 -8.95 -21.59
N GLY A 41 -2.78 -8.04 -21.66
CA GLY A 41 -1.36 -8.29 -21.48
C GLY A 41 -0.91 -8.23 -20.01
N PRO A 42 0.34 -8.63 -19.70
CA PRO A 42 0.83 -8.64 -18.33
C PRO A 42 0.65 -7.27 -17.66
N ILE A 43 0.26 -7.27 -16.39
CA ILE A 43 0.17 -6.04 -15.60
C ILE A 43 1.59 -5.69 -15.16
N VAL A 44 2.11 -4.56 -15.63
CA VAL A 44 3.43 -4.07 -15.22
C VAL A 44 3.26 -2.87 -14.30
N ILE A 45 3.70 -3.00 -13.05
CA ILE A 45 3.74 -1.90 -12.10
C ILE A 45 4.92 -0.99 -12.42
N ARG A 46 4.62 0.29 -12.55
CA ARG A 46 5.57 1.39 -12.78
C ARG A 46 5.62 2.23 -11.52
N SER A 47 6.83 2.56 -11.08
CA SER A 47 7.05 3.34 -9.87
C SER A 47 8.28 4.22 -9.97
N VAL A 48 8.20 5.42 -9.40
CA VAL A 48 9.37 6.28 -9.15
C VAL A 48 10.47 5.60 -8.34
N GLU A 49 10.14 4.58 -7.53
CA GLU A 49 11.13 3.82 -6.76
C GLU A 49 12.11 3.04 -7.64
N PHE A 50 11.80 2.86 -8.93
CA PHE A 50 12.71 2.22 -9.89
C PHE A 50 13.62 3.19 -10.64
N VAL A 51 13.43 4.51 -10.47
CA VAL A 51 14.24 5.52 -11.14
C VAL A 51 15.68 5.45 -10.60
N GLY A 52 16.65 5.36 -11.52
CA GLY A 52 18.07 5.29 -11.20
C GLY A 52 18.58 3.88 -10.87
N LEU A 53 17.72 2.87 -10.79
CA LEU A 53 18.16 1.48 -10.69
C LEU A 53 18.74 1.02 -12.03
N THR A 54 19.86 0.28 -11.99
CA THR A 54 20.60 -0.08 -13.22
C THR A 54 20.53 -1.58 -13.55
N THR A 55 20.21 -2.42 -12.57
CA THR A 55 20.16 -3.88 -12.70
C THR A 55 18.76 -4.43 -12.45
N ALA A 56 18.43 -5.57 -13.07
CA ALA A 56 17.16 -6.24 -12.85
C ALA A 56 17.03 -6.80 -11.41
N GLU A 57 18.15 -7.13 -10.77
CA GLU A 57 18.19 -7.63 -9.39
C GLU A 57 17.81 -6.55 -8.39
N ASP A 58 18.36 -5.34 -8.52
CA ASP A 58 17.99 -4.20 -7.65
C ASP A 58 16.50 -3.85 -7.79
N VAL A 59 15.99 -3.89 -9.03
CA VAL A 59 14.57 -3.67 -9.31
C VAL A 59 13.71 -4.77 -8.70
N TYR A 60 14.17 -6.02 -8.72
CA TYR A 60 13.46 -7.13 -8.11
C TYR A 60 13.37 -6.99 -6.59
N PHE A 61 14.47 -6.72 -5.90
CA PHE A 61 14.45 -6.55 -4.44
C PHE A 61 13.67 -5.31 -4.01
N THR A 62 13.86 -4.18 -4.69
CA THR A 62 13.04 -2.97 -4.48
C THR A 62 11.56 -3.27 -4.77
N GLY A 63 11.30 -4.00 -5.84
CA GLY A 63 9.99 -4.44 -6.28
C GLY A 63 9.30 -5.39 -5.30
N LYS A 64 10.04 -6.23 -4.57
CA LYS A 64 9.49 -7.08 -3.50
C LYS A 64 8.95 -6.25 -2.35
N ASP A 65 9.71 -5.27 -1.89
CA ASP A 65 9.25 -4.38 -0.82
C ASP A 65 8.08 -3.51 -1.28
N LEU A 66 8.11 -3.00 -2.52
CA LEU A 66 7.00 -2.29 -3.14
C LEU A 66 5.74 -3.17 -3.23
N LEU A 67 5.86 -4.39 -3.76
CA LEU A 67 4.72 -5.29 -3.95
C LEU A 67 4.13 -5.72 -2.61
N LEU A 68 4.96 -5.88 -1.58
CA LEU A 68 4.48 -6.17 -0.24
C LEU A 68 3.62 -5.03 0.32
N ARG A 69 4.04 -3.77 0.11
CA ARG A 69 3.23 -2.59 0.49
C ARG A 69 1.94 -2.48 -0.34
N LEU A 70 2.02 -2.79 -1.64
CA LEU A 70 0.86 -2.81 -2.54
C LEU A 70 -0.16 -3.87 -2.15
N ASN A 71 0.29 -5.11 -1.89
CA ASN A 71 -0.57 -6.19 -1.44
C ASN A 71 -1.29 -5.83 -0.13
N ALA A 72 -0.55 -5.26 0.84
CA ALA A 72 -1.15 -4.79 2.10
C ALA A 72 -2.24 -3.72 1.87
N SER A 73 -1.97 -2.78 0.95
CA SER A 73 -2.88 -1.69 0.62
C SER A 73 -4.13 -2.23 -0.10
N MET A 74 -3.93 -3.06 -1.12
CA MET A 74 -5.01 -3.68 -1.89
C MET A 74 -5.89 -4.60 -1.05
N GLU A 75 -5.31 -5.39 -0.15
CA GLU A 75 -6.07 -6.21 0.80
C GLU A 75 -6.88 -5.32 1.74
N THR A 76 -6.28 -4.27 2.31
CA THR A 76 -6.94 -3.41 3.31
C THR A 76 -8.06 -2.55 2.73
N ILE A 77 -7.98 -2.20 1.44
CA ILE A 77 -8.91 -1.27 0.78
C ILE A 77 -9.93 -2.00 -0.09
N ALA A 78 -9.47 -2.97 -0.88
CA ALA A 78 -10.25 -3.63 -1.90
C ALA A 78 -10.48 -5.13 -1.61
N GLY A 79 -9.92 -5.67 -0.52
CA GLY A 79 -10.09 -7.07 -0.14
C GLY A 79 -9.48 -8.06 -1.14
N LEU A 80 -8.50 -7.61 -1.93
CA LEU A 80 -7.90 -8.42 -3.00
C LEU A 80 -6.90 -9.44 -2.45
N GLN A 81 -6.75 -10.55 -3.18
CA GLN A 81 -5.68 -11.50 -2.92
C GLN A 81 -4.31 -10.88 -3.24
N PRO A 82 -3.25 -11.30 -2.52
CA PRO A 82 -1.90 -10.85 -2.81
C PRO A 82 -1.46 -11.22 -4.23
N ALA A 83 -0.97 -10.24 -4.97
CA ALA A 83 -0.27 -10.45 -6.22
C ALA A 83 1.12 -11.07 -5.96
N ILE A 84 1.64 -11.81 -6.94
CA ILE A 84 3.02 -12.30 -6.95
C ILE A 84 3.84 -11.63 -8.04
N ILE A 85 5.16 -11.62 -7.90
CA ILE A 85 6.05 -11.12 -8.94
C ILE A 85 6.12 -12.15 -10.06
N GLY A 86 5.86 -11.71 -11.29
CA GLY A 86 6.11 -12.50 -12.50
C GLY A 86 7.53 -12.29 -13.01
N ALA A 87 7.85 -11.05 -13.38
CA ALA A 87 9.11 -10.69 -14.02
C ALA A 87 9.52 -9.25 -13.71
N VAL A 88 10.79 -8.93 -13.93
CA VAL A 88 11.26 -7.54 -14.09
C VAL A 88 11.28 -7.20 -15.57
N VAL A 89 10.79 -6.01 -15.92
CA VAL A 89 10.66 -5.54 -17.30
C VAL A 89 11.54 -4.31 -17.53
N ASP A 90 12.47 -4.41 -18.47
CA ASP A 90 13.36 -3.31 -18.92
C ASP A 90 12.76 -2.63 -20.15
N PHE A 91 12.53 -1.32 -20.10
CA PHE A 91 11.94 -0.53 -21.19
C PHE A 91 12.96 0.34 -21.94
N ARG A 92 14.27 0.23 -21.65
CA ARG A 92 15.31 1.05 -22.28
C ARG A 92 15.55 0.72 -23.76
N GLY A 93 15.16 -0.47 -24.20
CA GLY A 93 15.27 -0.94 -25.58
C GLY A 93 14.01 -0.71 -26.42
N PRO A 94 14.08 -0.89 -27.74
CA PRO A 94 12.91 -0.79 -28.64
C PRO A 94 11.85 -1.87 -28.36
N HIS A 95 12.25 -2.95 -27.67
CA HIS A 95 11.37 -4.00 -27.21
C HIS A 95 11.64 -4.24 -25.72
N PRO A 96 10.61 -4.23 -24.84
CA PRO A 96 10.87 -4.46 -23.44
C PRO A 96 11.40 -5.86 -23.19
N LYS A 97 12.44 -5.95 -22.36
CA LYS A 97 13.08 -7.23 -22.00
C LYS A 97 12.54 -7.71 -20.66
N ARG A 98 11.97 -8.91 -20.65
CA ARG A 98 11.45 -9.58 -19.43
C ARG A 98 12.52 -10.48 -18.83
N THR A 99 12.76 -10.34 -17.54
CA THR A 99 13.69 -11.16 -16.76
C THR A 99 12.92 -11.83 -15.62
N ASN A 100 12.82 -13.16 -15.67
CA ASN A 100 12.20 -13.94 -14.60
C ASN A 100 13.23 -14.25 -13.52
N ILE A 101 12.89 -13.98 -12.25
CA ILE A 101 13.72 -14.35 -11.10
C ILE A 101 12.92 -15.36 -10.29
N ILE A 102 13.47 -16.57 -10.16
CA ILE A 102 12.79 -17.70 -9.53
C ILE A 102 13.17 -17.75 -8.06
N GLU A 103 12.17 -17.65 -7.18
CA GLU A 103 12.28 -17.89 -5.74
C GLU A 103 11.38 -19.06 -5.34
N ALA A 104 11.85 -19.91 -4.44
CA ALA A 104 11.01 -20.92 -3.82
C ALA A 104 10.06 -20.26 -2.81
N LYS A 105 8.75 -20.26 -3.08
CA LYS A 105 7.71 -19.78 -2.16
C LYS A 105 6.67 -20.87 -1.87
N GLY A 106 6.16 -20.87 -0.64
CA GLY A 106 5.01 -21.69 -0.22
C GLY A 106 3.69 -21.18 -0.80
N ILE A 107 2.66 -22.04 -0.80
CA ILE A 107 1.31 -21.73 -1.30
C ILE A 107 0.49 -21.10 -0.17
N GLU A 108 -0.16 -19.96 -0.43
CA GLU A 108 -1.14 -19.32 0.45
C GLU A 108 -2.51 -19.26 -0.24
N SER A 109 -3.60 -19.53 0.49
CA SER A 109 -4.97 -19.50 -0.03
C SER A 109 -5.91 -18.73 0.91
N LYS A 110 -6.71 -17.80 0.36
CA LYS A 110 -7.76 -17.07 1.09
C LYS A 110 -9.11 -17.11 0.36
N PRO A 111 -10.24 -17.28 1.07
CA PRO A 111 -11.57 -17.20 0.47
C PRO A 111 -11.90 -15.76 0.05
N PHE A 112 -12.51 -15.61 -1.14
CA PHE A 112 -12.96 -14.34 -1.72
C PHE A 112 -14.49 -14.34 -1.82
N PHE A 113 -15.13 -13.24 -1.39
CA PHE A 113 -16.57 -12.99 -1.57
C PHE A 113 -16.74 -11.80 -2.51
N GLY A 114 -17.61 -11.94 -3.51
CA GLY A 114 -17.73 -11.04 -4.66
C GLY A 114 -17.76 -9.53 -4.35
N ARG A 115 -17.26 -8.75 -5.32
CA ARG A 115 -17.14 -7.29 -5.21
C ARG A 115 -18.35 -6.57 -5.80
N ALA A 116 -18.86 -5.57 -5.09
CA ALA A 116 -19.85 -4.63 -5.62
C ALA A 116 -19.16 -3.46 -6.32
N THR A 117 -19.63 -3.12 -7.52
CA THR A 117 -19.16 -1.94 -8.28
C THR A 117 -20.33 -0.95 -8.39
N ILE A 118 -20.12 0.30 -8.00
CA ILE A 118 -21.11 1.37 -8.14
C ILE A 118 -20.76 2.18 -9.38
N THR A 119 -21.65 2.20 -10.37
CA THR A 119 -21.52 2.99 -11.59
C THR A 119 -22.54 4.12 -11.54
N GLN A 120 -22.08 5.36 -11.59
CA GLN A 120 -22.96 6.52 -11.70
C GLN A 120 -23.24 6.81 -13.17
N VAL A 121 -24.51 6.96 -13.52
CA VAL A 121 -24.97 7.30 -14.88
C VAL A 121 -25.73 8.62 -14.85
N ASP A 122 -25.64 9.37 -15.94
CA ASP A 122 -26.44 10.58 -16.16
C ASP A 122 -27.89 10.25 -16.53
N LEU A 123 -28.72 11.29 -16.71
CA LEU A 123 -30.12 11.14 -17.09
C LEU A 123 -30.32 10.51 -18.48
N GLN A 124 -29.25 10.37 -19.27
CA GLN A 124 -29.24 9.72 -20.58
C GLN A 124 -28.62 8.31 -20.53
N GLY A 125 -28.33 7.79 -19.33
CA GLY A 125 -27.72 6.48 -19.13
C GLY A 125 -26.22 6.41 -19.45
N ARG A 126 -25.55 7.55 -19.69
CA ARG A 126 -24.10 7.60 -19.94
C ARG A 126 -23.36 7.60 -18.61
N ARG A 127 -22.26 6.85 -18.53
CA ARG A 127 -21.41 6.82 -17.33
C ARG A 127 -20.84 8.21 -17.07
N ILE A 128 -21.02 8.71 -15.85
CA ILE A 128 -20.36 9.93 -15.39
C ILE A 128 -18.94 9.53 -14.98
N GLU A 129 -17.94 10.02 -15.72
CA GLU A 129 -16.55 9.88 -15.31
C GLU A 129 -16.27 10.85 -14.16
N ALA A 130 -16.01 10.31 -12.97
CA ALA A 130 -15.53 11.12 -11.86
C ALA A 130 -14.17 11.73 -12.22
N PRO A 131 -13.86 12.95 -11.74
CA PRO A 131 -12.53 13.53 -11.90
C PRO A 131 -11.46 12.54 -11.44
N ALA A 132 -10.36 12.47 -12.20
CA ALA A 132 -9.24 11.60 -11.86
C ALA A 132 -8.77 11.92 -10.43
N SER A 133 -8.85 10.91 -9.57
CA SER A 133 -8.39 10.97 -8.18
C SER A 133 -7.57 9.71 -7.89
N ALA A 134 -6.59 9.84 -7.02
CA ALA A 134 -5.82 8.69 -6.55
C ALA A 134 -6.78 7.70 -5.90
N SER A 135 -6.64 6.41 -6.21
CA SER A 135 -7.34 5.39 -5.44
C SER A 135 -6.87 5.43 -3.98
N PRO A 136 -7.65 4.93 -3.01
CA PRO A 136 -7.16 4.87 -1.64
C PRO A 136 -5.86 4.05 -1.51
N ALA A 137 -5.61 3.09 -2.42
CA ALA A 137 -4.37 2.31 -2.41
C ALA A 137 -3.20 3.17 -2.88
N GLN A 138 -3.41 4.01 -3.89
CA GLN A 138 -2.44 4.99 -4.34
C GLN A 138 -2.20 6.08 -3.29
N GLU A 139 -3.23 6.51 -2.55
CA GLU A 139 -3.05 7.43 -1.41
C GLU A 139 -2.17 6.82 -0.31
N GLN A 140 -2.36 5.54 0.02
CA GLN A 140 -1.50 4.82 0.98
C GLN A 140 -0.06 4.69 0.48
N MET A 141 0.13 4.38 -0.80
CA MET A 141 1.45 4.29 -1.41
C MET A 141 2.15 5.66 -1.44
N GLN A 142 1.44 6.71 -1.84
CA GLN A 142 1.96 8.07 -1.83
C GLN A 142 2.35 8.52 -0.41
N ALA A 143 1.53 8.21 0.60
CA ALA A 143 1.87 8.47 1.99
C ALA A 143 3.13 7.73 2.44
N SER A 144 3.35 6.49 1.97
CA SER A 144 4.58 5.73 2.25
C SER A 144 5.84 6.34 1.67
N LEU A 145 5.73 7.05 0.53
CA LEU A 145 6.83 7.80 -0.08
C LEU A 145 7.13 9.08 0.69
N PHE A 146 6.12 9.69 1.31
CA PHE A 146 6.27 10.92 2.08
C PHE A 146 6.79 10.69 3.50
N ASP A 147 6.46 9.55 4.11
CA ASP A 147 6.88 9.19 5.46
C ASP A 147 7.28 7.70 5.52
N PRO A 148 8.59 7.39 5.67
CA PRO A 148 9.06 6.01 5.78
C PRO A 148 8.44 5.22 6.94
N ALA A 149 8.00 5.88 8.01
CA ALA A 149 7.34 5.21 9.14
C ALA A 149 5.92 4.76 8.76
N ILE A 150 5.21 5.50 7.89
CA ILE A 150 3.96 5.02 7.27
C ILE A 150 4.25 3.79 6.40
N GLY A 151 5.31 3.82 5.58
CA GLY A 151 5.73 2.67 4.78
C GLY A 151 6.05 1.42 5.61
N ALA A 152 6.73 1.59 6.74
CA ALA A 152 7.01 0.52 7.68
C ALA A 152 5.72 -0.03 8.32
N ALA A 153 4.80 0.84 8.73
CA ALA A 153 3.51 0.43 9.30
C ALA A 153 2.68 -0.39 8.29
N ILE A 154 2.64 0.02 7.02
CA ILE A 154 1.98 -0.74 5.94
C ILE A 154 2.61 -2.14 5.82
N LYS A 155 3.95 -2.22 5.81
CA LYS A 155 4.69 -3.49 5.72
C LYS A 155 4.33 -4.45 6.86
N PHE A 156 4.36 -3.97 8.11
CA PHE A 156 4.01 -4.79 9.28
C PHE A 156 2.53 -5.16 9.37
N LEU A 157 1.63 -4.48 8.65
CA LEU A 157 0.20 -4.77 8.65
C LEU A 157 -0.24 -5.57 7.41
N SER A 158 0.69 -6.06 6.60
CA SER A 158 0.42 -6.89 5.43
C SER A 158 -0.10 -8.27 5.82
N GLY A 159 -1.07 -8.80 5.08
CA GLY A 159 -1.59 -10.15 5.30
C GLY A 159 -2.30 -10.32 6.63
N GLU A 160 -1.87 -11.33 7.39
CA GLU A 160 -2.44 -11.69 8.69
C GLU A 160 -1.43 -11.45 9.83
N PRO A 161 -1.22 -10.20 10.25
CA PRO A 161 -0.09 -9.87 11.10
C PRO A 161 -0.20 -10.53 12.48
N SER A 162 0.92 -11.03 12.99
CA SER A 162 1.08 -11.60 14.33
C SER A 162 1.13 -10.49 15.40
N TRP A 163 1.23 -10.88 16.67
CA TRP A 163 1.39 -9.89 17.74
C TRP A 163 2.72 -9.12 17.65
N ALA A 164 3.82 -9.77 17.27
CA ALA A 164 5.10 -9.12 17.05
C ALA A 164 5.00 -8.04 15.95
N GLU A 165 4.31 -8.35 14.84
CA GLU A 165 4.11 -7.42 13.73
C GLU A 165 3.20 -6.26 14.12
N ILE A 166 2.11 -6.52 14.86
CA ILE A 166 1.25 -5.46 15.42
C ILE A 166 2.05 -4.52 16.32
N TYR A 167 2.93 -5.05 17.17
CA TYR A 167 3.78 -4.21 18.01
C TYR A 167 4.67 -3.30 17.17
N LYS A 168 5.30 -3.84 16.12
CA LYS A 168 6.14 -3.06 15.21
C LYS A 168 5.36 -2.00 14.43
N ALA A 169 4.13 -2.32 14.04
CA ALA A 169 3.23 -1.35 13.42
C ALA A 169 2.86 -0.20 14.38
N ILE A 170 2.65 -0.48 15.67
CA ILE A 170 2.44 0.55 16.70
C ILE A 170 3.66 1.46 16.80
N GLU A 171 4.86 0.88 16.95
CA GLU A 171 6.11 1.66 17.02
C GLU A 171 6.31 2.55 15.78
N ALA A 172 5.94 2.06 14.60
CA ALA A 172 6.04 2.81 13.36
C ALA A 172 5.04 3.98 13.33
N LEU A 173 3.76 3.73 13.66
CA LEU A 173 2.73 4.78 13.64
C LEU A 173 2.95 5.84 14.73
N ASP A 174 3.41 5.48 15.93
CA ASP A 174 3.69 6.46 16.99
C ASP A 174 4.76 7.48 16.57
N LYS A 175 5.79 7.05 15.83
CA LYS A 175 6.86 7.94 15.34
C LYS A 175 6.34 9.04 14.43
N THR A 176 5.24 8.81 13.74
CA THR A 176 4.63 9.79 12.83
C THR A 176 3.92 10.91 13.60
N GLY A 177 3.40 10.62 14.80
CA GLY A 177 2.50 11.50 15.55
C GLY A 177 1.09 11.66 14.94
N LEU A 178 0.85 11.10 13.75
CA LEU A 178 -0.36 11.29 12.97
C LEU A 178 -1.52 10.45 13.52
N ALA A 179 -2.72 11.05 13.48
CA ALA A 179 -3.96 10.41 13.89
C ALA A 179 -3.83 9.71 15.26
N SER A 180 -3.06 10.28 16.18
CA SER A 180 -2.76 9.69 17.49
C SER A 180 -4.01 9.42 18.32
N SER A 181 -5.11 10.14 18.05
CA SER A 181 -6.42 9.94 18.67
C SER A 181 -7.32 8.90 17.97
N ALA A 182 -6.89 8.31 16.85
CA ALA A 182 -7.66 7.29 16.12
C ALA A 182 -7.94 6.04 16.96
N ILE A 183 -7.06 5.76 17.93
CA ILE A 183 -7.19 4.73 18.95
C ILE A 183 -6.86 5.38 20.29
N SER A 184 -7.61 5.05 21.35
CA SER A 184 -7.32 5.54 22.70
C SER A 184 -6.00 5.00 23.24
N GLU A 185 -5.30 5.79 24.06
CA GLU A 185 -4.05 5.36 24.71
C GLU A 185 -4.21 4.09 25.55
N ASN A 186 -5.37 3.90 26.19
CA ASN A 186 -5.69 2.66 26.90
C ASN A 186 -5.67 1.44 25.98
N LYS A 187 -6.25 1.55 24.78
CA LYS A 187 -6.23 0.46 23.79
C LYS A 187 -4.83 0.24 23.21
N LYS A 188 -4.05 1.29 22.95
CA LYS A 188 -2.65 1.16 22.52
C LYS A 188 -1.80 0.45 23.58
N SER A 189 -1.93 0.87 24.83
CA SER A 189 -1.25 0.26 25.98
C SER A 189 -1.63 -1.21 26.12
N LEU A 190 -2.93 -1.54 26.05
CA LEU A 190 -3.41 -2.92 26.09
C LEU A 190 -2.85 -3.77 24.94
N MET A 191 -2.80 -3.25 23.71
CA MET A 191 -2.21 -3.95 22.56
C MET A 191 -0.71 -4.22 22.77
N ARG A 192 0.07 -3.21 23.20
CA ARG A 192 1.51 -3.39 23.47
C ARG A 192 1.76 -4.42 24.56
N ARG A 193 0.98 -4.38 25.65
CA ARG A 193 1.06 -5.33 26.76
C ARG A 193 0.68 -6.75 26.32
N THR A 194 -0.39 -6.87 25.52
CA THR A 194 -0.82 -8.14 24.92
C THR A 194 0.29 -8.73 24.05
N ALA A 195 0.84 -7.94 23.13
CA ALA A 195 1.90 -8.40 22.24
C ALA A 195 3.17 -8.84 22.98
N ASN A 196 3.53 -8.10 24.04
CA ASN A 196 4.65 -8.47 24.89
C ASN A 196 4.40 -9.80 25.63
N SER A 197 3.19 -10.00 26.17
CA SER A 197 2.82 -11.21 26.89
C SER A 197 2.71 -12.45 25.99
N GLU A 198 2.18 -12.31 24.77
CA GLU A 198 1.94 -13.46 23.89
C GLU A 198 3.17 -13.89 23.07
N GLU A 199 4.05 -12.96 22.66
CA GLU A 199 5.16 -13.30 21.74
C GLU A 199 6.56 -12.87 22.21
N ARG A 200 6.70 -12.04 23.27
CA ARG A 200 8.02 -11.51 23.68
C ARG A 200 8.48 -11.89 25.08
N HIS A 201 7.63 -12.47 25.90
CA HIS A 201 8.00 -12.97 27.23
C HIS A 201 7.71 -14.46 27.38
N TRP A 202 8.66 -15.19 27.96
CA TRP A 202 8.49 -16.60 28.33
C TRP A 202 7.46 -16.81 29.47
N LYS A 203 7.14 -15.74 30.20
CA LYS A 203 6.10 -15.70 31.25
C LYS A 203 4.95 -14.83 30.79
N LYS A 204 3.76 -15.43 30.72
CA LYS A 204 2.51 -14.70 30.50
C LYS A 204 2.20 -13.83 31.71
N ASP A 205 1.77 -12.60 31.46
CA ASP A 205 1.34 -11.68 32.51
C ASP A 205 -0.10 -12.02 32.91
N LEU A 206 -0.27 -12.55 34.13
CA LEU A 206 -1.50 -13.17 34.61
C LEU A 206 -2.55 -12.17 35.14
N GLY A 207 -2.32 -10.86 35.00
CA GLY A 207 -3.13 -9.81 35.62
C GLY A 207 -4.03 -9.00 34.69
N PHE A 208 -4.23 -9.41 33.44
CA PHE A 208 -5.08 -8.66 32.50
C PHE A 208 -5.76 -9.58 31.48
N THR A 209 -6.86 -9.10 30.90
CA THR A 209 -7.52 -9.78 29.77
C THR A 209 -6.82 -9.38 28.47
N PRO A 210 -6.15 -10.32 27.77
CA PRO A 210 -5.51 -10.03 26.49
C PRO A 210 -6.54 -9.55 25.46
N MET A 211 -6.14 -8.59 24.63
CA MET A 211 -6.94 -8.21 23.47
C MET A 211 -6.95 -9.37 22.46
N GLN A 212 -8.04 -9.56 21.74
CA GLN A 212 -8.08 -10.53 20.66
C GLN A 212 -7.28 -10.03 19.45
N LEU A 213 -6.52 -10.91 18.80
CA LEU A 213 -5.66 -10.53 17.67
C LEU A 213 -6.47 -9.92 16.51
N ALA A 214 -7.66 -10.46 16.25
CA ALA A 214 -8.58 -9.91 15.24
C ALA A 214 -9.02 -8.48 15.56
N GLU A 215 -9.29 -8.16 16.84
CA GLU A 215 -9.63 -6.79 17.26
C GLU A 215 -8.45 -5.84 17.02
N ALA A 216 -7.24 -6.25 17.43
CA ALA A 216 -6.04 -5.46 17.24
C ALA A 216 -5.77 -5.17 15.75
N ARG A 217 -5.92 -6.17 14.87
CA ARG A 217 -5.81 -6.00 13.41
C ARG A 217 -6.76 -4.94 12.87
N VAL A 218 -8.02 -4.96 13.29
CA VAL A 218 -9.03 -3.97 12.86
C VAL A 218 -8.66 -2.57 13.33
N LEU A 219 -8.26 -2.42 14.60
CA LEU A 219 -7.87 -1.14 15.17
C LEU A 219 -6.64 -0.56 14.44
N MET A 220 -5.62 -1.39 14.19
CA MET A 220 -4.41 -0.94 13.49
C MET A 220 -4.67 -0.53 12.05
N LYS A 221 -5.46 -1.30 11.29
CA LYS A 221 -5.88 -0.92 9.93
C LYS A 221 -6.65 0.41 9.93
N ARG A 222 -7.48 0.67 10.95
CA ARG A 222 -8.18 1.95 11.13
C ARG A 222 -7.20 3.11 11.40
N TRP A 223 -6.25 2.93 12.32
CA TRP A 223 -5.26 3.97 12.63
C TRP A 223 -4.41 4.32 11.42
N LEU A 224 -3.86 3.31 10.73
CA LEU A 224 -3.11 3.51 9.49
C LEU A 224 -3.93 4.32 8.46
N ARG A 225 -5.20 3.94 8.22
CA ARG A 225 -6.07 4.66 7.28
C ARG A 225 -6.28 6.13 7.69
N MET A 226 -6.41 6.42 8.98
CA MET A 226 -6.56 7.80 9.47
C MET A 226 -5.26 8.60 9.35
N ALA A 227 -4.12 7.99 9.69
CA ALA A 227 -2.80 8.62 9.58
C ALA A 227 -2.47 8.99 8.12
N VAL A 228 -2.76 8.09 7.17
CA VAL A 228 -2.62 8.36 5.73
C VAL A 228 -3.46 9.56 5.30
N LYS A 229 -4.74 9.61 5.70
CA LYS A 229 -5.63 10.73 5.36
C LYS A 229 -5.13 12.06 5.93
N GLU A 230 -4.65 12.05 7.17
CA GLU A 230 -4.09 13.23 7.83
C GLU A 230 -2.86 13.74 7.09
N LEU A 231 -1.90 12.86 6.78
CA LEU A 231 -0.68 13.21 6.03
C LEU A 231 -0.96 13.77 4.64
N ILE A 232 -1.84 13.12 3.87
CA ILE A 232 -2.20 13.58 2.52
C ILE A 232 -2.87 14.96 2.59
N LYS A 233 -3.72 15.21 3.59
CA LYS A 233 -4.36 16.50 3.80
C LYS A 233 -3.36 17.60 4.14
N GLU A 234 -2.43 17.34 5.07
CA GLU A 234 -1.38 18.29 5.45
C GLU A 234 -0.47 18.65 4.27
N ARG A 235 -0.10 17.67 3.45
CA ARG A 235 0.73 17.93 2.26
C ARG A 235 -0.03 18.72 1.20
N SER A 236 -1.31 18.43 0.98
CA SER A 236 -2.16 19.17 0.04
C SER A 236 -2.35 20.63 0.44
N THR A 237 -2.49 20.93 1.74
CA THR A 237 -2.61 22.31 2.23
C THR A 237 -1.27 23.05 2.21
N SER A 238 -0.15 22.35 2.44
CA SER A 238 1.20 22.93 2.36
C SER A 238 1.58 23.35 0.93
N ALA A 239 1.12 22.60 -0.09
CA ALA A 239 1.36 22.91 -1.51
C ALA A 239 0.54 24.12 -2.01
N GLN A 240 -0.49 24.55 -1.27
CA GLN A 240 -1.36 25.68 -1.62
C GLN A 240 -0.98 27.00 -0.94
N LYS A 241 0.01 27.02 -0.05
CA LYS A 241 0.44 28.26 0.62
C LYS A 241 1.38 29.05 -0.30
N PRO A 242 0.98 30.23 -0.83
CA PRO A 242 1.89 31.04 -1.64
C PRO A 242 3.08 31.50 -0.77
N PRO A 243 4.28 31.67 -1.36
CA PRO A 243 5.43 32.15 -0.61
C PRO A 243 5.10 33.52 -0.01
N HIS A 244 5.35 33.64 1.30
CA HIS A 244 5.18 34.87 2.04
C HIS A 244 6.07 35.94 1.37
N ARG A 245 5.47 36.88 0.63
CA ARG A 245 6.21 38.07 0.23
C ARG A 245 6.56 38.82 1.51
N PRO A 246 7.84 39.16 1.75
CA PRO A 246 8.17 40.09 2.81
C PRO A 246 7.51 41.44 2.51
N PRO A 247 7.15 42.21 3.55
CA PRO A 247 6.57 43.53 3.36
C PRO A 247 7.56 44.40 2.57
N VAL A 248 7.08 44.95 1.47
CA VAL A 248 7.77 46.05 0.78
C VAL A 248 7.62 47.26 1.70
N LEU A 249 8.76 47.85 2.06
CA LEU A 249 8.90 49.03 2.91
C LEU A 249 8.01 50.20 2.44
#